data_AF-A0A7T6YZU7-F1
#
_entry.id   AF-A0A7T6YZU7-F1
#
_cell.length_a   1.000
_cell.length_b   1.000
_cell.length_c   1.000
_cell.angle_alpha   90.00
_cell.angle_beta   90.00
_cell.angle_gamma   90.00
#
_symmetry.space_group_name_H-M   'P 1'
#
loop_
_entity.id
_entity.type
_entity.pdbx_description
1 polymer ?
#
loop_
_entity_poly.entity_id
_entity_poly.type
_entity_poly.pdbx_seq_one_letter_code
_entity_poly.pdbx_strand_id
1 'polypeptide(L)'
;MALGVKQALFLILLLLFMTGCAALQSQGGSSGNEPQEFENTKEMVTDVLKTEDGKAALEEVLTDEDMQASILMEQDFVQDTVQTTLTSENGQQYFQEVMQQPDFQENVAKSMQQENEAILKRLMKDPEYQQMMMEVMQDPEMQQEHVKLLKSKTFREEMQTAIEEAFDNPNFQQQLSDLMEQQQQEGSDSQESNGGGDNQEDSDQEEDGSSGGSGGEGG
;
A
#
# COMPACT_ATOMS: atom_id res chain seq x y z
N MET A 1 -89.88 -41.01 -12.22
CA MET A 1 -90.39 -39.64 -12.05
C MET A 1 -89.72 -38.84 -10.92
N ALA A 2 -88.80 -39.39 -10.12
CA ALA A 2 -88.16 -38.66 -9.01
C ALA A 2 -86.85 -37.93 -9.36
N LEU A 3 -86.27 -38.16 -10.55
CA LEU A 3 -84.98 -37.57 -10.95
C LEU A 3 -85.13 -36.20 -11.63
N GLY A 4 -86.17 -36.01 -12.44
CA GLY A 4 -86.45 -34.74 -13.12
C GLY A 4 -86.91 -33.61 -12.18
N VAL A 5 -87.61 -33.95 -11.09
CA VAL A 5 -88.05 -32.96 -10.09
C VAL A 5 -86.85 -32.39 -9.31
N LYS A 6 -85.85 -33.23 -8.98
CA LYS A 6 -84.62 -32.79 -8.31
C LYS A 6 -83.76 -31.90 -9.21
N GLN A 7 -83.68 -32.21 -10.51
CA GLN A 7 -82.96 -31.37 -11.48
C GLN A 7 -83.67 -30.03 -11.73
N ALA A 8 -85.01 -30.01 -11.79
CA ALA A 8 -85.77 -28.76 -11.92
C ALA A 8 -85.62 -27.86 -10.67
N LEU A 9 -85.59 -28.46 -9.47
CA LEU A 9 -85.42 -27.73 -8.21
C LEU A 9 -84.00 -27.13 -8.08
N PHE A 10 -82.98 -27.84 -8.57
CA PHE A 10 -81.60 -27.35 -8.63
C PHE A 10 -81.42 -26.19 -9.63
N LEU A 11 -82.10 -26.24 -10.77
CA LEU A 11 -82.08 -25.18 -11.79
C LEU A 11 -82.77 -23.89 -11.31
N ILE A 12 -83.86 -24.02 -10.54
CA ILE A 12 -84.57 -22.88 -9.93
C ILE A 12 -83.72 -22.23 -8.82
N LEU A 13 -83.01 -23.03 -8.01
CA LEU A 13 -82.10 -22.53 -6.98
C LEU A 13 -80.92 -21.74 -7.59
N LEU A 14 -80.38 -22.21 -8.73
CA LEU A 14 -79.27 -21.57 -9.43
C LEU A 14 -79.66 -20.23 -10.08
N LEU A 15 -80.90 -20.12 -10.58
CA LEU A 15 -81.46 -18.87 -11.10
C LEU A 15 -81.68 -17.81 -10.00
N LEU A 16 -82.00 -18.23 -8.77
CA LEU A 16 -82.20 -17.35 -7.61
C LEU A 16 -80.88 -16.75 -7.10
N PHE A 17 -79.76 -17.48 -7.20
CA PHE A 17 -78.43 -16.99 -6.82
C PHE A 17 -77.88 -15.95 -7.81
N MET A 18 -78.20 -16.06 -9.10
CA MET A 18 -77.73 -15.11 -10.12
C MET A 18 -78.40 -13.73 -10.01
N THR A 19 -79.65 -13.66 -9.52
CA THR A 19 -80.32 -12.37 -9.24
C THR A 19 -79.85 -11.70 -7.95
N GLY A 20 -79.09 -12.40 -7.09
CA GLY A 20 -78.55 -11.86 -5.84
C GLY A 20 -77.34 -10.94 -6.02
N CYS A 21 -76.63 -11.01 -7.15
CA CYS A 21 -75.47 -10.16 -7.41
C CYS A 21 -75.82 -8.76 -7.95
N ALA A 22 -77.07 -8.53 -8.37
CA ALA A 22 -77.55 -7.19 -8.77
C ALA A 22 -78.16 -6.38 -7.60
N ALA A 23 -78.45 -7.02 -6.46
CA ALA A 23 -78.99 -6.35 -5.28
C ALA A 23 -77.91 -5.79 -4.33
N LEU A 24 -76.63 -6.08 -4.60
CA LEU A 24 -75.48 -5.50 -3.87
C LEU A 24 -74.81 -4.37 -4.68
N GLN A 25 -75.59 -3.66 -5.49
CA GLN A 25 -75.14 -2.47 -6.23
C GLN A 25 -76.06 -1.25 -5.98
N SER A 26 -76.82 -1.28 -4.87
CA SER A 26 -77.67 -0.16 -4.43
C SER A 26 -77.18 0.51 -3.14
N GLN A 27 -75.90 0.38 -2.79
CA GLN A 27 -75.29 1.19 -1.76
C GLN A 27 -73.97 1.79 -2.27
N GLY A 28 -74.11 2.85 -3.07
CA GLY A 28 -72.99 3.75 -3.41
C GLY A 28 -72.86 4.09 -4.89
N GLY A 29 -73.69 5.02 -5.37
CA GLY A 29 -73.33 6.03 -6.39
C GLY A 29 -73.03 5.61 -7.84
N SER A 30 -73.91 6.05 -8.75
CA SER A 30 -73.63 6.54 -10.13
C SER A 30 -73.17 5.51 -11.18
N SER A 31 -74.01 5.06 -12.12
CA SER A 31 -74.42 5.75 -13.37
C SER A 31 -73.27 6.25 -14.26
N GLY A 32 -72.68 5.31 -15.03
CA GLY A 32 -72.28 5.46 -16.43
C GLY A 32 -71.31 6.57 -16.85
N ASN A 33 -70.01 6.27 -16.91
CA ASN A 33 -69.07 6.72 -17.97
C ASN A 33 -67.67 6.05 -17.84
N GLU A 34 -67.55 4.76 -18.16
CA GLU A 34 -66.35 3.95 -17.86
C GLU A 34 -65.01 4.36 -18.54
N PRO A 35 -64.93 5.06 -19.69
CA PRO A 35 -63.62 5.51 -20.21
C PRO A 35 -63.17 6.87 -19.69
N GLN A 36 -64.12 7.77 -19.40
CA GLN A 36 -63.85 9.18 -19.12
C GLN A 36 -63.59 9.41 -17.63
N GLU A 37 -64.19 8.60 -16.76
CA GLU A 37 -63.85 8.58 -15.34
C GLU A 37 -62.45 8.02 -15.09
N PHE A 38 -61.96 7.06 -15.89
CA PHE A 38 -60.60 6.54 -15.75
C PHE A 38 -59.53 7.57 -16.13
N GLU A 39 -59.73 8.36 -17.19
CA GLU A 39 -58.81 9.45 -17.55
C GLU A 39 -58.82 10.57 -16.51
N ASN A 40 -60.01 10.97 -16.06
CA ASN A 40 -60.15 11.99 -15.01
C ASN A 40 -59.59 11.52 -13.66
N THR A 41 -59.77 10.25 -13.28
CA THR A 41 -59.17 9.67 -12.08
C THR A 41 -57.65 9.53 -12.22
N LYS A 42 -57.14 9.21 -13.40
CA LYS A 42 -55.69 9.18 -13.65
C LYS A 42 -55.05 10.56 -13.53
N GLU A 43 -55.68 11.60 -14.08
CA GLU A 43 -55.22 12.99 -13.96
C GLU A 43 -55.29 13.45 -12.51
N MET A 44 -56.39 13.16 -11.81
CA MET A 44 -56.54 13.44 -10.37
C MET A 44 -55.47 12.73 -9.51
N VAL A 45 -55.18 11.45 -9.75
CA VAL A 45 -54.12 10.73 -9.03
C VAL A 45 -52.74 11.31 -9.36
N THR A 46 -52.49 11.68 -10.61
CA THR A 46 -51.23 12.30 -11.03
C THR A 46 -51.03 13.67 -10.37
N ASP A 47 -52.10 14.45 -10.23
CA ASP A 47 -52.05 15.76 -9.58
C ASP A 47 -51.93 15.64 -8.05
N VAL A 48 -52.57 14.66 -7.43
CA VAL A 48 -52.36 14.33 -6.01
C VAL A 48 -50.90 13.93 -5.75
N LEU A 49 -50.29 13.11 -6.60
CA LEU A 49 -48.87 12.72 -6.48
C LEU A 49 -47.92 13.91 -6.70
N LYS A 50 -48.30 14.90 -7.53
CA LYS A 50 -47.50 16.11 -7.76
C LYS A 50 -47.71 17.18 -6.70
N THR A 51 -48.78 17.11 -5.92
CA THR A 51 -49.09 18.04 -4.85
C THR A 51 -48.06 17.88 -3.72
N GLU A 52 -47.81 18.96 -2.97
CA GLU A 52 -46.84 18.96 -1.87
C GLU A 52 -47.19 17.89 -0.81
N ASP A 53 -48.48 17.65 -0.56
CA ASP A 53 -48.94 16.56 0.32
C ASP A 53 -48.60 15.17 -0.22
N GLY A 54 -48.67 14.97 -1.54
CA GLY A 54 -48.31 13.69 -2.19
C GLY A 54 -46.81 13.43 -2.17
N LYS A 55 -46.00 14.49 -2.36
CA LYS A 55 -44.54 14.40 -2.20
C LYS A 55 -44.15 14.14 -0.75
N ALA A 56 -44.78 14.82 0.22
CA ALA A 56 -44.53 14.61 1.64
C ALA A 56 -44.90 13.19 2.10
N ALA A 57 -46.04 12.66 1.64
CA ALA A 57 -46.44 11.29 1.91
C ALA A 57 -45.50 10.26 1.26
N LEU A 58 -45.00 10.54 0.05
CA LEU A 58 -44.01 9.69 -0.60
C LEU A 58 -42.66 9.75 0.12
N GLU A 59 -42.24 10.92 0.60
CA GLU A 59 -41.03 11.10 1.40
C GLU A 59 -41.13 10.34 2.73
N GLU A 60 -42.28 10.39 3.40
CA GLU A 60 -42.54 9.61 4.63
C GLU A 60 -42.43 8.10 4.38
N VAL A 61 -43.01 7.61 3.29
CA VAL A 61 -42.93 6.19 2.90
C VAL A 61 -41.53 5.79 2.45
N LEU A 62 -40.79 6.66 1.77
CA LEU A 62 -39.40 6.41 1.36
C LEU A 62 -38.41 6.56 2.53
N THR A 63 -38.82 7.17 3.64
CA THR A 63 -38.02 7.26 4.87
C THR A 63 -38.23 6.03 5.77
N ASP A 64 -39.24 5.22 5.48
CA ASP A 64 -39.48 3.94 6.17
C ASP A 64 -38.34 2.94 5.87
N GLU A 65 -37.74 2.37 6.91
CA GLU A 65 -36.59 1.46 6.82
C GLU A 65 -36.91 0.20 5.99
N ASP A 66 -38.14 -0.31 6.08
CA ASP A 66 -38.56 -1.52 5.35
C ASP A 66 -38.70 -1.23 3.85
N MET A 67 -39.14 -0.03 3.49
CA MET A 67 -39.25 0.41 2.10
C MET A 67 -37.87 0.74 1.52
N GLN A 68 -37.00 1.43 2.27
CA GLN A 68 -35.62 1.70 1.85
C GLN A 68 -34.86 0.41 1.58
N ALA A 69 -34.95 -0.57 2.49
CA ALA A 69 -34.31 -1.86 2.30
C ALA A 69 -34.82 -2.57 1.04
N SER A 70 -36.12 -2.49 0.75
CA SER A 70 -36.72 -3.10 -0.45
C SER A 70 -36.26 -2.45 -1.77
N ILE A 71 -36.04 -1.13 -1.76
CA ILE A 71 -35.57 -0.37 -2.93
C ILE A 71 -34.04 -0.53 -3.12
N LEU A 72 -33.28 -0.55 -2.02
CA LEU A 72 -31.83 -0.73 -2.02
C LEU A 72 -31.39 -2.18 -2.34
N MET A 73 -32.32 -3.13 -2.38
CA MET A 73 -32.02 -4.54 -2.68
C MET A 73 -31.85 -4.83 -4.19
N GLU A 74 -31.97 -3.84 -5.07
CA GLU A 74 -31.61 -3.99 -6.48
C GLU A 74 -30.07 -4.06 -6.62
N GLN A 75 -29.54 -5.28 -6.42
CA GLN A 75 -28.10 -5.52 -6.28
C GLN A 75 -27.28 -5.06 -7.48
N ASP A 76 -27.82 -5.17 -8.70
CA ASP A 76 -27.09 -4.79 -9.92
C ASP A 76 -26.86 -3.27 -9.97
N PHE A 77 -27.88 -2.47 -9.64
CA PHE A 77 -27.75 -1.01 -9.60
C PHE A 77 -26.83 -0.55 -8.47
N VAL A 78 -26.90 -1.17 -7.29
CA VAL A 78 -26.03 -0.85 -6.16
C VAL A 78 -24.58 -1.25 -6.47
N GLN A 79 -24.35 -2.42 -7.04
CA GLN A 79 -23.02 -2.89 -7.42
C GLN A 79 -22.39 -1.98 -8.47
N ASP A 80 -23.12 -1.66 -9.54
CA ASP A 80 -22.63 -0.78 -10.61
C ASP A 80 -22.37 0.64 -10.08
N THR A 81 -23.22 1.15 -9.20
CA THR A 81 -23.04 2.47 -8.59
C THR A 81 -21.83 2.49 -7.66
N VAL A 82 -21.65 1.47 -6.83
CA VAL A 82 -20.48 1.35 -5.95
C VAL A 82 -19.19 1.20 -6.76
N GLN A 83 -19.19 0.33 -7.77
CA GLN A 83 -18.05 0.14 -8.65
C GLN A 83 -17.71 1.42 -9.41
N THR A 84 -18.70 2.08 -10.01
CA THR A 84 -18.50 3.34 -10.75
C THR A 84 -18.04 4.45 -9.82
N THR A 85 -18.63 4.57 -8.63
CA THR A 85 -18.24 5.59 -7.65
C THR A 85 -16.80 5.37 -7.21
N LEU A 86 -16.43 4.16 -6.81
CA LEU A 86 -15.08 3.85 -6.34
C LEU A 86 -14.00 3.93 -7.43
N THR A 87 -14.35 3.61 -8.69
CA THR A 87 -13.40 3.67 -9.82
C THR A 87 -13.34 5.04 -10.50
N SER A 88 -14.33 5.90 -10.28
CA SER A 88 -14.34 7.27 -10.80
C SER A 88 -13.19 8.10 -10.23
N GLU A 89 -12.77 9.13 -10.97
CA GLU A 89 -11.74 10.07 -10.50
C GLU A 89 -12.13 10.75 -9.19
N ASN A 90 -13.41 11.10 -9.02
CA ASN A 90 -13.94 11.68 -7.78
C ASN A 90 -13.85 10.70 -6.61
N GLY A 91 -14.14 9.42 -6.85
CA GLY A 91 -14.00 8.37 -5.82
C GLY A 91 -12.55 8.14 -5.43
N GLN A 92 -11.64 8.13 -6.41
CA GLN A 92 -10.20 8.03 -6.14
C GLN A 92 -9.69 9.21 -5.32
N GLN A 93 -10.10 10.45 -5.64
CA GLN A 93 -9.75 11.64 -4.87
C GLN A 93 -10.31 11.57 -3.44
N TYR A 94 -11.60 11.23 -3.29
CA TYR A 94 -12.21 11.06 -1.98
C TYR A 94 -11.49 9.99 -1.15
N PHE A 95 -11.14 8.86 -1.77
CA PHE A 95 -10.43 7.78 -1.07
C PHE A 95 -8.99 8.20 -0.72
N GLN A 96 -8.32 9.02 -1.53
CA GLN A 96 -7.02 9.61 -1.19
C GLN A 96 -7.13 10.57 0.01
N GLU A 97 -8.20 11.37 0.11
CA GLU A 97 -8.44 12.24 1.25
C GLU A 97 -8.75 11.44 2.53
N VAL A 98 -9.59 10.40 2.41
CA VAL A 98 -9.91 9.50 3.53
C VAL A 98 -8.67 8.73 3.98
N MET A 99 -7.83 8.26 3.05
CA MET A 99 -6.55 7.62 3.36
C MET A 99 -5.55 8.53 4.09
N GLN A 100 -5.73 9.85 4.03
CA GLN A 100 -4.91 10.81 4.76
C GLN A 100 -5.41 11.04 6.19
N GLN A 101 -6.61 10.57 6.54
CA GLN A 101 -7.15 10.75 7.87
C GLN A 101 -6.46 9.81 8.87
N PRO A 102 -6.06 10.31 10.06
CA PRO A 102 -5.27 9.53 11.01
C PRO A 102 -5.98 8.28 11.52
N ASP A 103 -7.28 8.37 11.82
CA ASP A 103 -8.06 7.23 12.30
C ASP A 103 -8.18 6.13 11.22
N PHE A 104 -8.32 6.53 9.96
CA PHE A 104 -8.36 5.58 8.84
C PHE A 104 -6.99 4.93 8.64
N GLN A 105 -5.91 5.73 8.66
CA GLN A 105 -4.54 5.23 8.56
C GLN A 105 -4.20 4.23 9.66
N GLU A 106 -4.55 4.53 10.91
CA GLU A 106 -4.28 3.64 12.04
C GLU A 106 -5.00 2.30 11.88
N ASN A 107 -6.29 2.35 11.53
CA ASN A 107 -7.09 1.14 11.35
C ASN A 107 -6.61 0.31 10.14
N VAL A 108 -6.30 0.95 9.02
CA VAL A 108 -5.74 0.27 7.85
C VAL A 108 -4.37 -0.32 8.17
N ALA A 109 -3.47 0.44 8.78
CA ALA A 109 -2.15 -0.04 9.18
C ALA A 109 -2.24 -1.25 10.12
N LYS A 110 -3.13 -1.20 11.13
CA LYS A 110 -3.39 -2.33 12.04
C LYS A 110 -3.95 -3.55 11.29
N SER A 111 -4.91 -3.33 10.38
CA SER A 111 -5.51 -4.43 9.61
C SER A 111 -4.51 -5.09 8.66
N MET A 112 -3.59 -4.30 8.07
CA MET A 112 -2.59 -4.78 7.13
C MET A 112 -1.30 -5.24 7.82
N GLN A 113 -1.14 -5.01 9.13
CA GLN A 113 0.13 -5.26 9.83
C GLN A 113 0.63 -6.68 9.66
N GLN A 114 -0.23 -7.68 9.87
CA GLN A 114 0.15 -9.09 9.81
C GLN A 114 0.56 -9.53 8.40
N GLU A 115 -0.23 -9.16 7.39
CA GLU A 115 0.08 -9.47 5.99
C GLU A 115 1.31 -8.72 5.50
N ASN A 116 1.46 -7.45 5.89
CA ASN A 116 2.64 -6.67 5.55
C ASN A 116 3.90 -7.25 6.19
N GLU A 117 3.84 -7.70 7.45
CA GLU A 117 4.94 -8.41 8.10
C GLU A 117 5.28 -9.72 7.38
N ALA A 118 4.28 -10.49 6.95
CA ALA A 118 4.48 -11.72 6.20
C ALA A 118 5.13 -11.45 4.83
N ILE A 119 4.68 -10.42 4.12
CA ILE A 119 5.27 -9.95 2.87
C ILE A 119 6.71 -9.53 3.09
N LEU A 120 7.00 -8.70 4.10
CA LEU A 120 8.35 -8.23 4.39
C LEU A 120 9.30 -9.40 4.73
N LYS A 121 8.84 -10.36 5.53
CA LYS A 121 9.58 -11.59 5.84
C LYS A 121 9.86 -12.45 4.62
N ARG A 122 8.93 -12.48 3.66
CA ARG A 122 9.11 -13.18 2.39
C ARG A 122 10.10 -12.43 1.49
N LEU A 123 9.96 -11.12 1.36
CA LEU A 123 10.84 -10.26 0.58
C LEU A 123 12.28 -10.32 1.10
N MET A 124 12.51 -10.37 2.41
CA MET A 124 13.87 -10.56 2.95
C MET A 124 14.57 -11.85 2.49
N LYS A 125 13.81 -12.85 2.02
CA LYS A 125 14.35 -14.11 1.47
C LYS A 125 14.44 -14.10 -0.06
N ASP A 126 13.92 -13.05 -0.69
CA ASP A 126 13.92 -12.90 -2.13
C ASP A 126 15.25 -12.28 -2.60
N PRO A 127 15.90 -12.83 -3.65
CA PRO A 127 17.20 -12.34 -4.10
C PRO A 127 17.16 -10.91 -4.64
N GLU A 128 16.06 -10.47 -5.28
CA GLU A 128 15.97 -9.10 -5.81
C GLU A 128 15.87 -8.08 -4.68
N TYR A 129 15.07 -8.39 -3.66
CA TYR A 129 14.96 -7.54 -2.48
C TYR A 129 16.25 -7.53 -1.65
N GLN A 130 16.94 -8.66 -1.55
CA GLN A 130 18.27 -8.71 -0.93
C GLN A 130 19.28 -7.85 -1.67
N GLN A 131 19.23 -7.84 -3.00
CA GLN A 131 20.10 -6.97 -3.80
C GLN A 131 19.82 -5.49 -3.52
N MET A 132 18.56 -5.07 -3.53
CA MET A 132 18.19 -3.70 -3.15
C MET A 132 18.65 -3.35 -1.73
N MET A 133 18.52 -4.29 -0.78
CA MET A 133 19.00 -4.08 0.59
C MET A 133 20.53 -3.97 0.66
N MET A 134 21.27 -4.73 -0.14
CA MET A 134 22.73 -4.61 -0.23
C MET A 134 23.15 -3.25 -0.81
N GLU A 135 22.43 -2.73 -1.81
CA GLU A 135 22.66 -1.40 -2.35
C GLU A 135 22.44 -0.32 -1.27
N VAL A 136 21.39 -0.45 -0.45
CA VAL A 136 21.16 0.44 0.71
C VAL A 136 22.30 0.34 1.74
N MET A 137 22.83 -0.86 2.00
CA MET A 137 23.98 -1.03 2.91
C MET A 137 25.29 -0.45 2.35
N GLN A 138 25.40 -0.30 1.03
CA GLN A 138 26.55 0.32 0.38
C GLN A 138 26.47 1.85 0.37
N ASP A 139 25.39 2.45 0.89
CA ASP A 139 25.28 3.90 1.00
C ASP A 139 26.43 4.48 1.86
N PRO A 140 27.02 5.63 1.48
CA PRO A 140 28.11 6.25 2.23
C PRO A 140 27.82 6.49 3.72
N GLU A 141 26.58 6.78 4.12
CA GLU A 141 26.23 6.96 5.53
C GLU A 141 26.33 5.65 6.32
N MET A 142 25.85 4.55 5.71
CA MET A 142 25.94 3.22 6.29
C MET A 142 27.40 2.74 6.36
N GLN A 143 28.21 3.06 5.35
CA GLN A 143 29.64 2.76 5.35
C GLN A 143 30.37 3.48 6.50
N GLN A 144 30.03 4.75 6.79
CA GLN A 144 30.66 5.50 7.88
C GLN A 144 30.37 4.88 9.24
N GLU A 145 29.12 4.50 9.52
CA GLU A 145 28.78 3.81 10.76
C GLU A 145 29.44 2.43 10.83
N HIS A 146 29.56 1.71 9.71
CA HIS A 146 30.30 0.45 9.67
C HIS A 146 31.79 0.64 9.98
N VAL A 147 32.45 1.66 9.41
CA VAL A 147 33.85 1.99 9.72
C VAL A 147 34.04 2.36 11.19
N LYS A 148 33.07 3.04 11.80
CA LYS A 148 33.09 3.37 13.22
C LYS A 148 32.96 2.12 14.10
N LEU A 149 32.15 1.13 13.68
CA LEU A 149 32.08 -0.18 14.33
C LEU A 149 33.42 -0.94 14.20
N LEU A 150 34.06 -0.93 13.03
CA LEU A 150 35.40 -1.51 12.85
C LEU A 150 36.47 -0.80 13.70
N LYS A 151 36.29 0.49 14.01
CA LYS A 151 37.18 1.24 14.91
C LYS A 151 36.83 1.06 16.38
N SER A 152 35.74 0.35 16.71
CA SER A 152 35.32 0.13 18.09
C SER A 152 36.35 -0.69 18.87
N LYS A 153 36.34 -0.53 20.20
CA LYS A 153 37.26 -1.24 21.08
C LYS A 153 37.14 -2.76 20.94
N THR A 154 35.91 -3.27 20.86
CA THR A 154 35.63 -4.71 20.69
C THR A 154 36.24 -5.26 19.41
N PHE A 155 36.07 -4.56 18.27
CA PHE A 155 36.65 -5.02 17.02
C PHE A 155 38.18 -4.92 17.03
N ARG A 156 38.77 -3.94 17.71
CA ARG A 156 40.23 -3.84 17.87
C ARG A 156 40.81 -5.00 18.69
N GLU A 157 40.11 -5.45 19.74
CA GLU A 157 40.53 -6.60 20.55
C GLU A 157 40.51 -7.91 19.73
N GLU A 158 39.46 -8.13 18.95
CA GLU A 158 39.38 -9.27 18.02
C GLU A 158 40.44 -9.17 16.91
N MET A 159 40.65 -7.98 16.34
CA MET A 159 41.68 -7.74 15.34
C MET A 159 43.09 -7.95 15.90
N GLN A 160 43.34 -7.52 17.15
CA GLN A 160 44.62 -7.75 17.80
C GLN A 160 44.88 -9.25 17.98
N THR A 161 43.88 -10.00 18.43
CA THR A 161 43.96 -11.47 18.54
C THR A 161 44.26 -12.12 17.18
N ALA A 162 43.53 -11.72 16.14
CA ALA A 162 43.76 -12.23 14.79
C ALA A 162 45.16 -11.90 14.25
N ILE A 163 45.70 -10.72 14.58
CA ILE A 163 47.07 -10.32 14.24
C ILE A 163 48.09 -11.18 15.02
N GLU A 164 47.88 -11.39 16.32
CA GLU A 164 48.74 -12.25 17.14
C GLU A 164 48.77 -13.70 16.59
N GLU A 165 47.62 -14.25 16.25
CA GLU A 165 47.52 -15.57 15.59
C GLU A 165 48.20 -15.60 14.21
N ALA A 166 48.13 -14.51 13.45
CA ALA A 166 48.83 -14.40 12.17
C ALA A 166 50.37 -14.36 12.35
N PHE A 167 50.87 -13.70 13.40
CA PHE A 167 52.30 -13.70 13.74
C PHE A 167 52.79 -15.06 14.26
N ASP A 168 51.92 -15.84 14.90
CA ASP A 168 52.23 -17.20 15.32
C ASP A 168 52.16 -18.22 14.18
N ASN A 169 51.65 -17.82 13.01
CA ASN A 169 51.60 -18.69 11.84
C ASN A 169 53.03 -18.96 11.29
N PRO A 170 53.48 -20.23 11.22
CA PRO A 170 54.82 -20.57 10.74
C PRO A 170 55.14 -20.04 9.34
N ASN A 171 54.14 -19.94 8.45
CA ASN A 171 54.35 -19.38 7.10
C ASN A 171 54.63 -17.87 7.16
N PHE A 172 53.96 -17.15 8.07
CA PHE A 172 54.15 -15.71 8.22
C PHE A 172 55.49 -15.41 8.89
N GLN A 173 55.89 -16.23 9.88
CA GLN A 173 57.21 -16.14 10.49
C GLN A 173 58.33 -16.39 9.47
N GLN A 174 58.18 -17.40 8.61
CA GLN A 174 59.13 -17.65 7.52
C GLN A 174 59.21 -16.48 6.54
N GLN A 175 58.08 -15.95 6.07
CA GLN A 175 58.06 -14.79 5.19
C GLN A 175 58.71 -13.56 5.83
N LEU A 176 58.51 -13.36 7.13
CA LEU A 176 59.12 -12.27 7.88
C LEU A 176 60.64 -12.47 8.04
N SER A 177 61.08 -13.70 8.30
CA SER A 177 62.51 -14.07 8.33
C SER A 177 63.17 -13.89 6.97
N ASP A 178 62.55 -14.37 5.89
CA ASP A 178 63.05 -14.23 4.52
C ASP A 178 63.17 -12.74 4.13
N LEU A 179 62.18 -11.93 4.49
CA LEU A 179 62.21 -10.48 4.26
C LEU A 179 63.33 -9.78 5.05
N MET A 180 63.56 -10.19 6.31
CA MET A 180 64.66 -9.67 7.12
C MET A 180 66.03 -10.06 6.55
N GLU A 181 66.20 -11.29 6.08
CA GLU A 181 67.43 -11.73 5.42
C GLU A 181 67.67 -10.97 4.12
N GLN A 182 66.62 -10.73 3.32
CA GLN A 182 66.72 -9.97 2.08
C GLN A 182 67.10 -8.50 2.32
N GLN A 183 66.50 -7.82 3.31
CA GLN A 183 66.90 -6.46 3.68
C GLN A 183 68.30 -6.39 4.28
N GLN A 184 68.75 -7.45 4.95
CA GLN A 184 70.10 -7.50 5.51
C GLN A 184 71.15 -7.73 4.41
N GLN A 185 70.80 -8.46 3.35
CA GLN A 185 71.63 -8.60 2.14
C GLN A 185 71.68 -7.28 1.34
N GLU A 186 70.53 -6.62 1.11
CA GLU A 186 70.46 -5.33 0.43
C GLU A 186 71.13 -4.19 1.25
N GLY A 187 71.06 -4.28 2.59
CA GLY A 187 71.74 -3.38 3.52
C GLY A 187 73.24 -3.64 3.67
N SER A 188 73.70 -4.89 3.52
CA SER A 188 75.13 -5.22 3.51
C SER A 188 75.83 -4.81 2.22
N ASP A 189 75.13 -4.85 1.07
CA ASP A 189 75.66 -4.31 -0.20
C ASP A 189 75.80 -2.78 -0.19
N SER A 190 75.13 -2.10 0.76
CA SER A 190 75.19 -0.64 0.92
C SER A 190 76.22 -0.17 1.96
N GLN A 191 76.86 -1.07 2.70
CA GLN A 191 77.80 -0.71 3.79
C GLN A 191 79.18 -1.37 3.66
N GLU A 192 79.54 -1.85 2.48
CA GLU A 192 80.91 -2.26 2.12
C GLU A 192 81.53 -1.38 1.01
N SER A 193 81.17 -0.10 0.97
CA SER A 193 81.85 0.90 0.12
C SER A 193 82.01 2.25 0.81
N ASN A 194 82.61 2.27 2.01
CA ASN A 194 83.26 3.50 2.48
C ASN A 194 84.42 3.18 3.42
N GLY A 195 85.59 2.89 2.82
CA GLY A 195 86.80 2.52 3.55
C GLY A 195 88.07 2.70 2.72
N GLY A 196 88.39 3.95 2.37
CA GLY A 196 89.78 4.39 2.19
C GLY A 196 90.33 4.51 0.76
N GLY A 197 90.71 5.74 0.40
CA GLY A 197 92.05 5.96 -0.18
C GLY A 197 92.15 6.59 -1.56
N ASP A 198 92.24 7.92 -1.57
CA ASP A 198 93.17 8.77 -2.32
C ASP A 198 92.96 9.13 -3.82
N ASN A 199 92.80 10.45 -3.99
CA ASN A 199 93.31 11.34 -5.05
C ASN A 199 92.88 11.12 -6.50
N GLN A 200 92.21 12.13 -7.09
CA GLN A 200 92.92 13.26 -7.71
C GLN A 200 91.95 14.38 -8.16
N GLU A 201 92.48 15.61 -8.13
CA GLU A 201 92.00 16.90 -8.65
C GLU A 201 91.20 16.80 -9.96
N ASP A 202 90.24 17.68 -10.29
CA ASP A 202 90.41 19.13 -10.40
C ASP A 202 89.05 19.80 -10.67
N SER A 203 88.91 21.06 -10.23
CA SER A 203 88.18 22.20 -10.85
C SER A 203 86.75 21.99 -11.39
N ASP A 204 85.74 22.84 -11.16
CA ASP A 204 85.72 24.28 -10.90
C ASP A 204 84.23 24.68 -10.71
N GLN A 205 83.96 25.71 -9.89
CA GLN A 205 83.00 26.83 -10.12
C GLN A 205 81.52 26.53 -10.53
N GLU A 206 80.43 27.11 -9.98
CA GLU A 206 80.06 28.31 -9.21
C GLU A 206 78.72 27.99 -8.49
N GLU A 207 78.51 28.37 -7.23
CA GLU A 207 77.76 29.56 -6.77
C GLU A 207 76.31 29.77 -7.28
N ASP A 208 75.48 30.24 -6.33
CA ASP A 208 74.11 30.79 -6.42
C ASP A 208 72.95 29.77 -6.32
N GLY A 209 72.00 29.86 -5.37
CA GLY A 209 71.69 30.97 -4.49
C GLY A 209 70.66 30.60 -3.41
N SER A 210 70.76 31.38 -2.35
CA SER A 210 69.85 31.52 -1.22
C SER A 210 68.42 31.92 -1.64
N SER A 211 67.41 31.40 -0.93
CA SER A 211 66.20 32.12 -0.46
C SER A 211 65.15 31.07 -0.03
N GLY A 212 64.74 30.98 1.23
CA GLY A 212 63.66 31.79 1.81
C GLY A 212 62.30 31.17 1.43
N GLY A 213 61.56 30.50 2.30
CA GLY A 213 60.94 31.06 3.51
C GLY A 213 59.49 31.49 3.21
N SER A 214 58.50 30.84 3.84
CA SER A 214 57.11 31.27 4.15
C SER A 214 56.23 30.01 4.16
N GLY A 215 55.46 29.65 5.20
CA GLY A 215 54.70 30.47 6.12
C GLY A 215 53.26 30.63 5.60
N GLY A 216 52.27 30.21 6.41
CA GLY A 216 50.90 30.73 6.34
C GLY A 216 49.76 29.73 6.10
N GLU A 217 49.09 29.37 7.20
CA GLU A 217 47.64 29.47 7.46
C GLU A 217 46.60 29.40 6.32
N GLY A 218 45.50 28.69 6.62
CA GLY A 218 44.16 29.23 6.41
C GLY A 218 43.18 28.31 5.67
N GLY A 219 42.18 27.79 6.40
CA GLY A 219 41.03 27.06 5.86
C GLY A 219 40.43 26.10 6.88
#